data_AF-A0A842IVJ7-F1
#
_entry.id   AF-A0A842IVJ7-F1
#
_cell.length_a   1.000
_cell.length_b   1.000
_cell.length_c   1.000
_cell.angle_alpha   90.00
_cell.angle_beta   90.00
_cell.angle_gamma   90.00
#
_symmetry.space_group_name_H-M   'P 1'
#
loop_
_entity.id
_entity.type
_entity.pdbx_description
1 polymer ?
#
loop_
_entity_poly.entity_id
_entity_poly.type
_entity_poly.pdbx_seq_one_letter_code
_entity_poly.pdbx_strand_id
1 'polypeptide(L)'
;MDIRKHCQLCNHQIVDFKTGTICGITQRKPEFVNKCINAKFDDKLESKIETTNVEYERVLKTKWIVYTNFIAFLIIGVAVILAGYFLAEYLLKFRVIAAAPFIISLVGLLFVLPLATGPLNNYKNDLRLAKAKKDDVDRVLDLYGIKYDINISFGKKYHGVQEVDVSLKIIK
;
A
#
# COMPACT_ATOMS: atom_id res chain seq x y z
N MET A 1 -6.15 -22.10 9.51
CA MET A 1 -5.54 -20.85 10.03
C MET A 1 -4.03 -21.00 10.07
N ASP A 2 -3.26 -19.96 9.76
CA ASP A 2 -1.78 -20.05 9.81
C ASP A 2 -1.28 -19.79 11.24
N ILE A 3 -0.84 -20.87 11.91
CA ILE A 3 -0.26 -20.87 13.27
C ILE A 3 0.87 -19.84 13.39
N ARG A 4 1.63 -19.60 12.32
CA ARG A 4 2.75 -18.65 12.32
C ARG A 4 2.28 -17.21 12.50
N LYS A 5 1.16 -16.83 11.88
CA LYS A 5 0.59 -15.48 11.99
C LYS A 5 0.15 -15.19 13.42
N HIS A 6 -0.43 -16.20 14.09
CA HIS A 6 -0.74 -16.10 15.51
C HIS A 6 0.52 -15.89 16.35
N CYS A 7 1.54 -16.74 16.19
CA CYS A 7 2.77 -16.64 16.98
C CYS A 7 3.52 -15.32 16.74
N GLN A 8 3.43 -14.73 15.56
CA GLN A 8 4.00 -13.42 15.26
C GLN A 8 3.44 -12.29 16.12
N LEU A 9 2.22 -12.41 16.62
CA LEU A 9 1.58 -11.42 17.49
C LEU A 9 1.84 -11.69 18.98
N CYS A 10 2.34 -12.88 19.33
CA CYS A 10 2.53 -13.30 20.72
C CYS A 10 3.91 -12.89 21.25
N ASN A 11 3.94 -12.39 22.49
CA ASN A 11 5.17 -12.00 23.19
C ASN A 11 6.06 -13.20 23.56
N HIS A 12 5.50 -14.41 23.62
CA HIS A 12 6.27 -15.64 23.90
C HIS A 12 6.99 -16.20 22.67
N GLN A 13 6.90 -15.56 21.50
CA GLN A 13 7.58 -16.04 20.30
C GLN A 13 9.10 -15.86 20.42
N ILE A 14 9.83 -16.94 20.19
CA ILE A 14 11.29 -16.90 19.97
C ILE A 14 11.52 -17.32 18.52
N VAL A 15 12.37 -16.58 17.82
CA VAL A 15 12.75 -16.86 16.44
C VAL A 15 14.20 -17.30 16.42
N ASP A 16 14.44 -18.50 15.93
CA ASP A 16 15.77 -19.07 15.73
C ASP A 16 15.97 -19.42 14.26
N PHE A 17 17.15 -19.12 13.70
CA PHE A 17 17.42 -19.30 12.28
C PHE A 17 17.47 -20.78 11.85
N LYS A 18 17.82 -21.71 12.75
CA LYS A 18 17.93 -23.14 12.43
C LYS A 18 16.59 -23.86 12.58
N THR A 19 15.81 -23.50 13.60
CA THR A 19 14.61 -24.24 14.02
C THR A 19 13.30 -23.52 13.70
N GLY A 20 13.36 -22.23 13.37
CA GLY A 20 12.22 -21.39 13.02
C GLY A 20 11.57 -20.74 14.24
N THR A 21 10.24 -20.61 14.22
CA THR A 21 9.48 -20.06 15.34
C THR A 21 9.20 -21.13 16.39
N ILE A 22 9.63 -20.88 17.63
CA ILE A 22 9.33 -21.70 18.81
C ILE A 22 8.60 -20.87 19.88
N CYS A 23 7.91 -21.56 20.79
CA CYS A 23 7.28 -20.94 21.94
C CYS A 23 8.25 -20.90 23.12
N GLY A 24 8.47 -19.74 23.71
CA GLY A 24 9.36 -19.55 24.85
C GLY A 24 8.90 -20.22 26.15
N ILE A 25 7.61 -20.56 26.26
CA ILE A 25 7.08 -21.30 27.41
C ILE A 25 7.37 -22.79 27.27
N THR A 26 7.06 -23.38 26.11
CA THR A 26 7.18 -24.83 25.91
C THR A 26 8.52 -25.26 25.33
N GLN A 27 9.33 -24.31 24.85
CA GLN A 27 10.60 -24.54 24.13
C GLN A 27 10.44 -25.46 22.91
N ARG A 28 9.21 -25.53 22.37
CA ARG A 28 8.83 -26.40 21.25
C ARG A 28 8.11 -25.60 20.18
N LYS A 29 7.92 -26.23 19.01
CA LYS A 29 7.09 -25.68 17.95
C LYS A 29 5.66 -25.47 18.45
N PRO A 30 4.99 -24.38 18.03
CA PRO A 30 3.62 -24.11 18.43
C PRO A 30 2.67 -25.18 17.88
N GLU A 31 1.92 -25.82 18.79
CA GLU A 31 0.91 -26.84 18.46
C GLU A 31 -0.43 -26.41 19.05
N PHE A 32 -1.30 -25.84 18.21
CA PHE A 32 -2.69 -25.54 18.57
C PHE A 32 -3.56 -25.48 17.30
N VAL A 33 -4.82 -25.88 17.44
CA VAL A 33 -5.77 -25.96 16.30
C VAL A 33 -6.44 -24.61 16.04
N ASN A 34 -6.95 -23.95 17.09
CA ASN A 34 -7.70 -22.69 17.00
C ASN A 34 -7.08 -21.56 17.82
N LYS A 35 -6.83 -21.76 19.11
CA LYS A 35 -6.24 -20.74 19.98
C LYS A 35 -5.13 -21.34 20.82
N CYS A 36 -4.06 -20.57 21.02
CA CYS A 36 -3.10 -20.84 22.08
C CYS A 36 -3.71 -20.40 23.43
N ILE A 37 -3.72 -21.31 24.41
CA ILE A 37 -4.24 -21.07 25.77
C ILE A 37 -3.31 -20.11 26.54
N ASN A 38 -2.00 -20.24 26.31
CA ASN A 38 -0.97 -19.44 26.96
C ASN A 38 -0.53 -18.24 26.08
N ALA A 39 -1.44 -17.72 25.25
CA ALA A 39 -1.13 -16.57 24.40
C ALA A 39 -1.02 -15.31 25.28
N LYS A 40 0.09 -14.57 25.12
CA LYS A 40 0.26 -13.24 25.72
C LYS A 40 0.35 -12.20 24.61
N PHE A 41 -0.67 -11.36 24.55
CA PHE A 41 -0.77 -10.22 23.64
C PHE A 41 -0.63 -8.93 24.44
N ASP A 42 0.53 -8.30 24.30
CA ASP A 42 0.93 -7.07 25.01
C ASP A 42 1.56 -6.14 23.95
N ASP A 43 2.67 -5.48 24.25
CA ASP A 43 3.44 -4.58 23.38
C ASP A 43 3.61 -5.05 21.92
N LYS A 44 3.85 -6.36 21.70
CA LYS A 44 4.09 -6.88 20.36
C LYS A 44 2.83 -6.86 19.50
N LEU A 45 1.68 -7.12 20.12
CA LEU A 45 0.40 -7.00 19.44
C LEU A 45 0.13 -5.52 19.14
N GLU A 46 0.26 -4.66 20.15
CA GLU A 46 0.04 -3.21 20.01
C GLU A 46 0.89 -2.64 18.86
N SER A 47 2.20 -2.85 18.91
CA SER A 47 3.12 -2.43 17.84
C SER A 47 2.71 -2.96 16.47
N LYS A 48 2.21 -4.20 16.38
CA LYS A 48 1.78 -4.76 15.10
C LYS A 48 0.48 -4.14 14.60
N ILE A 49 -0.48 -3.88 15.49
CA ILE A 49 -1.72 -3.17 15.16
C ILE A 49 -1.37 -1.77 14.65
N GLU A 50 -0.56 -1.02 15.40
CA GLU A 50 -0.16 0.34 15.03
C GLU A 50 0.54 0.37 13.68
N THR A 51 1.63 -0.39 13.52
CA THR A 51 2.42 -0.39 12.27
C THR A 51 1.58 -0.77 11.05
N THR A 52 0.72 -1.79 11.18
CA THR A 52 -0.08 -2.27 10.05
C THR A 52 -1.19 -1.29 9.67
N ASN A 53 -1.85 -0.67 10.65
CA ASN A 53 -2.86 0.36 10.39
C ASN A 53 -2.21 1.66 9.87
N VAL A 54 -1.04 2.05 10.37
CA VAL A 54 -0.28 3.20 9.84
C VAL A 54 0.14 2.97 8.39
N GLU A 55 0.65 1.78 8.04
CA GLU A 55 0.96 1.42 6.65
C GLU A 55 -0.29 1.54 5.75
N TYR A 56 -1.43 1.02 6.20
CA TYR A 56 -2.70 1.08 5.46
C TYR A 56 -3.20 2.52 5.26
N GLU A 57 -3.28 3.31 6.33
CA GLU A 57 -3.70 4.72 6.27
C GLU A 57 -2.75 5.57 5.43
N ARG A 58 -1.45 5.31 5.50
CA ARG A 58 -0.46 6.00 4.66
C ARG A 58 -0.75 5.78 3.18
N VAL A 59 -1.06 4.54 2.79
CA VAL A 59 -1.43 4.26 1.40
C VAL A 59 -2.74 4.96 1.06
N LEU A 60 -3.77 4.94 1.92
CA LEU A 60 -5.02 5.66 1.65
C LEU A 60 -4.82 7.16 1.39
N LYS A 61 -3.90 7.80 2.12
CA LYS A 61 -3.59 9.23 1.93
C LYS A 61 -2.97 9.55 0.56
N THR A 62 -2.30 8.61 -0.10
CA THR A 62 -1.73 8.87 -1.43
C THR A 62 -2.78 8.80 -2.55
N LYS A 63 -4.01 8.36 -2.25
CA LYS A 63 -5.12 8.23 -3.21
C LYS A 63 -5.26 9.48 -4.07
N TRP A 64 -5.49 10.64 -3.45
CA TRP A 64 -5.74 11.88 -4.18
C TRP A 64 -4.59 12.27 -5.08
N ILE A 65 -3.35 12.16 -4.60
CA ILE A 65 -2.16 12.49 -5.40
C ILE A 65 -2.07 11.58 -6.63
N VAL A 66 -2.31 10.28 -6.44
CA VAL A 66 -2.25 9.29 -7.53
C VAL A 66 -3.34 9.54 -8.57
N TYR A 67 -4.58 9.78 -8.14
CA TYR A 67 -5.69 10.07 -9.05
C TYR A 67 -5.50 11.41 -9.78
N THR A 68 -5.03 12.45 -9.09
CA THR A 68 -4.73 13.74 -9.71
C THR A 68 -3.61 13.61 -10.75
N ASN A 69 -2.53 12.90 -10.43
CA ASN A 69 -1.45 12.64 -11.38
C ASN A 69 -1.95 11.86 -12.60
N PHE A 70 -2.77 10.82 -12.39
CA PHE A 70 -3.36 10.05 -13.47
C PHE A 70 -4.17 10.93 -14.43
N ILE A 71 -5.07 11.77 -13.89
CA ILE A 71 -5.90 12.68 -14.69
C ILE A 71 -5.02 13.72 -15.40
N ALA A 72 -4.04 14.32 -14.72
CA ALA A 72 -3.16 15.32 -15.30
C ALA A 72 -2.37 14.76 -16.50
N PHE A 73 -1.73 13.60 -16.37
CA PHE A 73 -0.99 12.97 -17.46
C PHE A 73 -1.90 12.50 -18.59
N LEU A 74 -3.13 12.08 -18.29
CA LEU A 74 -4.12 11.74 -19.32
C LEU A 74 -4.48 12.97 -20.16
N ILE A 75 -4.78 14.10 -19.51
CA ILE A 75 -5.09 15.36 -20.20
C ILE A 75 -3.91 15.82 -21.05
N ILE A 76 -2.69 15.78 -20.51
CA ILE A 76 -1.47 16.17 -21.24
C ILE A 76 -1.26 15.25 -22.44
N GLY A 77 -1.39 13.93 -22.27
CA GLY A 77 -1.24 12.97 -23.36
C GLY A 77 -2.23 13.22 -24.50
N VAL A 78 -3.51 13.45 -24.17
CA VAL A 78 -4.55 13.81 -25.15
C VAL A 78 -4.24 15.14 -25.84
N ALA A 79 -3.82 16.17 -25.08
CA ALA A 79 -3.46 17.47 -25.63
C ALA A 79 -2.30 17.38 -26.63
N VAL A 80 -1.27 16.56 -26.35
CA VAL A 80 -0.14 16.33 -27.27
C VAL A 80 -0.59 15.66 -28.56
N ILE A 81 -1.48 14.66 -28.47
CA ILE A 81 -2.04 13.99 -29.65
C ILE A 81 -2.85 14.97 -30.50
N LEU A 82 -3.69 15.79 -29.88
CA LEU A 82 -4.48 16.82 -30.58
C LEU A 82 -3.58 17.89 -31.21
N ALA A 83 -2.52 18.31 -30.52
CA ALA A 83 -1.55 19.26 -31.08
C ALA A 83 -0.86 18.68 -32.32
N GLY A 84 -0.47 17.40 -32.29
CA GLY A 84 0.06 16.70 -33.46
C GLY A 84 -0.96 16.65 -34.61
N TYR A 85 -2.23 16.36 -34.32
CA TYR A 85 -3.30 16.36 -35.32
C TYR A 85 -3.51 17.73 -35.98
N PHE A 86 -3.66 18.80 -35.19
CA PHE A 86 -3.86 20.15 -35.73
C PHE A 86 -2.65 20.65 -36.52
N LEU A 87 -1.43 20.30 -36.08
CA LEU A 87 -0.21 20.62 -36.82
C LEU A 87 -0.17 19.91 -38.19
N ALA A 88 -0.61 18.65 -38.25
CA ALA A 88 -0.72 17.92 -39.51
C ALA A 88 -1.71 18.61 -40.46
N GLU A 89 -2.90 18.96 -39.96
CA GLU A 89 -3.92 19.66 -40.75
C GLU A 89 -3.41 21.01 -41.27
N TYR A 90 -2.69 21.76 -40.43
CA TYR A 90 -2.08 23.03 -40.82
C TYR A 90 -1.05 22.87 -41.94
N LEU A 91 -0.14 21.91 -41.84
CA LEU A 91 0.89 21.67 -42.87
C LEU A 91 0.32 21.17 -44.19
N LEU A 92 -0.75 20.36 -44.14
CA LEU A 92 -1.44 19.90 -45.34
C LEU A 92 -2.07 21.04 -46.13
N LYS A 93 -2.50 22.14 -45.47
CA LYS A 93 -2.99 23.36 -46.16
C LYS A 93 -1.91 23.99 -47.04
N PHE A 94 -0.63 23.83 -46.68
CA PHE A 94 0.52 24.27 -47.48
C PHE A 94 1.04 23.20 -48.46
N ARG A 95 0.32 22.08 -48.64
CA ARG A 95 0.74 20.91 -49.42
C ARG A 95 2.06 20.27 -48.94
N VAL A 96 2.42 20.48 -47.67
CA VAL A 96 3.61 19.88 -47.06
C VAL A 96 3.20 18.61 -46.30
N ILE A 97 3.81 17.49 -46.66
CA ILE A 97 3.69 16.24 -45.89
C ILE A 97 4.95 16.12 -45.04
N ALA A 98 4.81 16.31 -43.73
CA ALA A 98 5.90 16.17 -42.78
C ALA A 98 5.65 14.97 -41.86
N ALA A 99 6.72 14.27 -41.48
CA ALA A 99 6.65 13.19 -40.50
C ALA A 99 6.46 13.71 -39.06
N ALA A 100 6.86 14.96 -38.79
CA ALA A 100 6.88 15.54 -37.45
C ALA A 100 5.53 15.48 -36.69
N PRO A 101 4.38 15.82 -37.29
CA PRO A 101 3.08 15.74 -36.60
C PRO A 101 2.72 14.31 -36.18
N PHE A 102 3.05 13.31 -37.00
CA PHE A 102 2.83 11.91 -36.68
C PHE A 102 3.73 11.43 -35.54
N ILE A 103 5.00 11.85 -35.54
CA ILE A 103 5.94 11.55 -34.45
C ILE A 103 5.43 12.15 -33.13
N ILE A 104 4.95 13.39 -33.14
CA ILE A 104 4.39 14.07 -31.95
C ILE A 104 3.19 13.29 -31.40
N SER A 105 2.24 12.92 -32.26
CA SER A 105 1.08 12.11 -31.85
C SER A 105 1.50 10.73 -31.31
N LEU A 106 2.49 10.10 -31.94
CA LEU A 106 3.02 8.81 -31.50
C LEU A 106 3.68 8.91 -30.12
N VAL A 107 4.41 9.99 -29.84
CA VAL A 107 5.02 10.26 -28.53
C VAL A 107 3.94 10.45 -27.46
N GLY A 108 2.89 11.21 -27.75
CA GLY A 108 1.76 11.36 -26.84
C GLY A 108 1.11 10.02 -26.46
N LEU A 109 0.91 9.15 -27.46
CA LEU A 109 0.28 7.85 -27.26
C LEU A 109 1.18 6.85 -26.52
N LEU A 110 2.43 6.67 -26.96
CA LEU A 110 3.31 5.59 -26.50
C LEU A 110 4.17 5.95 -25.30
N PHE A 111 4.43 7.23 -25.04
CA PHE A 111 5.32 7.66 -23.95
C PHE A 111 4.56 8.38 -22.84
N VAL A 112 3.66 9.31 -23.17
CA VAL A 112 3.02 10.15 -22.15
C VAL A 112 1.90 9.40 -21.41
N LEU A 113 1.01 8.71 -22.13
CA LEU A 113 -0.11 8.00 -21.50
C LEU A 113 0.30 6.86 -20.56
N PRO A 114 1.34 6.04 -20.84
CA PRO A 114 1.80 5.02 -19.90
C PRO A 114 2.32 5.57 -18.57
N LEU A 115 2.82 6.81 -18.53
CA LEU A 115 3.25 7.45 -17.28
C LEU A 115 2.06 7.72 -16.33
N ALA A 116 0.84 7.82 -16.86
CA ALA A 116 -0.35 7.94 -16.03
C ALA A 116 -0.68 6.63 -15.30
N THR A 117 -0.52 5.48 -15.96
CA THR A 117 -1.01 4.19 -15.46
C THR A 117 -0.11 3.54 -14.41
N GLY A 118 1.21 3.76 -14.49
CA GLY A 118 2.19 3.18 -13.57
C GLY A 118 1.90 3.49 -12.08
N PRO A 119 1.82 4.76 -11.66
CA PRO A 119 1.52 5.14 -10.28
C PRO A 119 0.18 4.59 -9.78
N LEU A 120 -0.84 4.56 -10.64
CA LEU A 120 -2.17 4.02 -10.30
C LEU A 120 -2.11 2.52 -10.01
N ASN A 121 -1.37 1.76 -10.81
CA ASN A 121 -1.23 0.33 -10.59
C ASN A 121 -0.46 0.01 -9.31
N ASN A 122 0.62 0.76 -9.04
CA ASN A 122 1.38 0.62 -7.80
C ASN A 122 0.50 0.92 -6.58
N TYR A 123 -0.24 2.03 -6.59
CA TYR A 123 -1.20 2.36 -5.54
C TYR A 123 -2.21 1.23 -5.25
N LYS A 124 -2.79 0.63 -6.31
CA LYS A 124 -3.73 -0.49 -6.15
C LYS A 124 -3.07 -1.70 -5.52
N ASN A 125 -1.84 -2.03 -5.93
CA ASN A 125 -1.12 -3.15 -5.38
C ASN A 125 -0.72 -2.92 -3.92
N ASP A 126 -0.19 -1.74 -3.61
CA ASP A 126 0.20 -1.35 -2.25
C ASP A 126 -1.01 -1.34 -1.31
N LEU A 127 -2.15 -0.82 -1.77
CA LEU A 127 -3.39 -0.82 -1.01
C LEU A 127 -3.87 -2.24 -0.72
N ARG A 128 -3.82 -3.12 -1.73
CA ARG A 128 -4.19 -4.53 -1.58
C ARG A 128 -3.28 -5.24 -0.58
N LEU A 129 -1.97 -5.01 -0.65
CA LEU A 129 -0.99 -5.61 0.25
C LEU A 129 -1.15 -5.10 1.68
N ALA A 130 -1.25 -3.79 1.88
CA ALA A 130 -1.44 -3.19 3.20
C ALA A 130 -2.77 -3.64 3.83
N LYS A 131 -3.86 -3.68 3.04
CA LYS A 131 -5.14 -4.20 3.50
C LYS A 131 -5.05 -5.68 3.87
N ALA A 132 -4.42 -6.51 3.05
CA ALA A 132 -4.27 -7.93 3.35
C ALA A 132 -3.50 -8.18 4.66
N LYS A 133 -2.44 -7.39 4.92
CA LYS A 133 -1.71 -7.43 6.20
C LYS A 133 -2.60 -7.01 7.38
N LYS A 134 -3.40 -5.95 7.23
CA LYS A 134 -4.35 -5.50 8.26
C LYS A 134 -5.39 -6.57 8.55
N ASP A 135 -6.03 -7.10 7.51
CA ASP A 135 -7.03 -8.17 7.62
C ASP A 135 -6.45 -9.45 8.25
N ASP A 136 -5.16 -9.73 8.06
CA ASP A 136 -4.47 -10.83 8.74
C ASP A 136 -4.38 -10.64 10.26
N VAL A 137 -4.05 -9.43 10.72
CA VAL A 137 -3.99 -9.10 12.15
C VAL A 137 -5.40 -9.12 12.75
N ASP A 138 -6.35 -8.45 12.08
CA ASP A 138 -7.75 -8.35 12.53
C ASP A 138 -8.38 -9.75 12.65
N ARG A 139 -8.12 -10.66 11.70
CA ARG A 139 -8.54 -12.07 11.81
C ARG A 139 -8.01 -12.77 13.05
N VAL A 140 -6.77 -12.50 13.46
CA VAL A 140 -6.22 -13.14 14.68
C VAL A 140 -6.90 -12.55 15.92
N LEU A 141 -7.11 -11.24 15.95
CA LEU A 141 -7.78 -10.54 17.05
C LEU A 141 -9.21 -11.02 17.28
N ASP A 142 -9.97 -11.22 16.19
CA ASP A 142 -11.36 -11.69 16.24
C ASP A 142 -11.50 -13.04 16.96
N LEU A 143 -10.50 -13.93 16.84
CA LEU A 143 -10.51 -15.25 17.49
C LEU A 143 -10.37 -15.16 19.01
N TYR A 144 -9.73 -14.09 19.47
CA TYR A 144 -9.55 -13.79 20.88
C TYR A 144 -10.61 -12.82 21.41
N GLY A 145 -11.55 -12.40 20.57
CA GLY A 145 -12.58 -11.41 20.91
C GLY A 145 -12.00 -10.03 21.21
N ILE A 146 -10.76 -9.75 20.77
CA ILE A 146 -10.09 -8.49 21.06
C ILE A 146 -10.55 -7.46 20.05
N LYS A 147 -11.16 -6.38 20.54
CA LYS A 147 -11.48 -5.21 19.73
C LYS A 147 -10.48 -4.10 20.02
N TYR A 148 -10.31 -3.18 19.09
CA TYR A 148 -9.50 -2.00 19.30
C TYR A 148 -10.11 -0.80 18.59
N ASP A 149 -9.85 0.37 19.15
CA ASP A 149 -10.06 1.66 18.51
C ASP A 149 -8.70 2.30 18.25
N ILE A 150 -8.51 2.85 17.07
CA ILE A 150 -7.24 3.46 16.67
C ILE A 150 -7.48 4.78 15.96
N ASN A 151 -6.83 5.83 16.45
CA ASN A 151 -6.78 7.12 15.78
C ASN A 151 -5.35 7.37 15.30
N ILE A 152 -5.20 7.68 14.02
CA ILE A 152 -3.90 7.91 13.39
C ILE A 152 -3.88 9.32 12.81
N SER A 153 -3.01 10.15 13.37
CA SER A 153 -2.73 11.50 12.88
C SER A 153 -1.35 11.53 12.26
N PHE A 154 -1.22 12.21 11.11
CA PHE A 154 0.05 12.33 10.42
C PHE A 154 0.48 13.79 10.48
N GLY A 155 1.65 14.03 11.06
CA GLY A 155 2.26 15.35 11.11
C GLY A 155 2.80 15.81 9.75
N LYS A 156 3.48 16.95 9.78
CA LYS A 156 4.16 17.50 8.60
C LYS A 156 5.33 16.60 8.20
N LYS A 157 5.55 16.48 6.89
CA LYS A 157 6.67 15.72 6.33
C LYS A 157 7.85 16.66 6.12
N TYR A 158 8.95 16.45 6.83
CA TYR A 158 10.21 17.18 6.66
C TYR A 158 11.29 16.21 6.19
N HIS A 159 11.99 16.54 5.10
CA HIS A 159 13.10 15.74 4.57
C HIS A 159 12.82 14.22 4.44
N GLY A 160 11.58 13.85 4.07
CA GLY A 160 11.19 12.45 3.90
C GLY A 160 10.70 11.75 5.17
N VAL A 161 10.98 12.29 6.35
CA VAL A 161 10.47 11.80 7.63
C VAL A 161 9.13 12.44 7.94
N GLN A 162 8.18 11.64 8.39
CA GLN A 162 6.85 12.10 8.79
C GLN A 162 6.56 11.54 10.18
N GLU A 163 6.33 12.44 11.13
CA GLU A 163 5.83 12.08 12.46
C GLU A 163 4.41 11.53 12.32
N VAL A 164 4.16 10.41 13.00
CA VAL A 164 2.86 9.75 13.02
C VAL A 164 2.48 9.57 14.48
N ASP A 165 1.43 10.26 14.89
CA ASP A 165 0.83 10.12 16.22
C ASP A 165 -0.24 9.04 16.14
N VAL A 166 -0.06 7.99 16.94
CA VAL A 166 -0.99 6.86 17.02
C VAL A 166 -1.57 6.83 18.42
N SER A 167 -2.89 6.84 18.50
CA SER A 167 -3.63 6.61 19.75
C SER A 167 -4.38 5.29 19.62
N LEU A 168 -3.86 4.24 20.25
CA LEU A 168 -4.45 2.90 20.26
C LEU A 168 -5.14 2.65 21.61
N LYS A 169 -6.38 2.15 21.57
CA LYS A 169 -7.12 1.69 22.74
C LYS A 169 -7.66 0.29 22.51
N ILE A 170 -7.16 -0.68 23.26
CA ILE A 170 -7.67 -2.06 23.23
C ILE A 170 -8.94 -2.16 24.10
N ILE A 171 -9.99 -2.73 23.53
CA ILE A 171 -11.27 -3.01 24.18
C ILE A 171 -11.35 -4.54 24.36
N LYS A 172 -11.12 -5.01 25.58
CA LYS A 172 -11.23 -6.42 25.98
C LYS A 172 -12.63 -6.73 26.51
#